data_AF-D8G4G6-F1
#
_entry.id   AF-D8G4G6-F1
#
_cell.length_a   1.000
_cell.length_b   1.000
_cell.length_c   1.000
_cell.angle_alpha   90.00
_cell.angle_beta   90.00
_cell.angle_gamma   90.00
#
_symmetry.space_group_name_H-M   'P 1'
#
loop_
_entity.id
_entity.type
_entity.pdbx_description
1 polymer ?
#
loop_
_entity_poly.entity_id
_entity_poly.type
_entity_poly.pdbx_seq_one_letter_code
_entity_poly.pdbx_strand_id
1 'polypeptide(L)' 'MAKKQMGEVKTPTGSSYYYYWDEDTGEVYVGSESAGKASSSDEAWRKANYYATTLQKWKD' A
#
# COMPACT_ATOMS: atom_id res chain seq x y z
N MET A 1 14.54 -8.89 -7.52
CA MET A 1 13.84 -8.27 -6.38
C MET A 1 12.40 -8.06 -6.81
N ALA A 2 11.46 -8.60 -6.05
CA ALA A 2 10.08 -8.76 -6.47
C ALA A 2 9.17 -8.12 -5.42
N LYS A 3 8.41 -7.10 -5.83
CA LYS A 3 7.27 -6.59 -5.08
C LYS A 3 6.45 -7.77 -4.55
N LYS A 4 6.38 -7.90 -3.23
CA LYS A 4 5.66 -9.01 -2.59
C LYS A 4 4.21 -8.61 -2.47
N GLN A 5 3.31 -9.42 -3.00
CA GLN A 5 1.89 -9.23 -2.76
C GLN A 5 1.62 -9.49 -1.28
N MET A 6 1.20 -8.45 -0.56
CA MET A 6 0.98 -8.52 0.88
C MET A 6 -0.47 -8.89 1.20
N GLY A 7 -1.42 -8.37 0.41
CA GLY A 7 -2.84 -8.65 0.59
C GLY A 7 -3.72 -7.68 -0.21
N GLU A 8 -4.94 -7.48 0.28
CA GLU A 8 -5.93 -6.59 -0.32
C GLU A 8 -6.34 -5.50 0.67
N VAL A 9 -6.55 -4.29 0.15
CA VAL A 9 -7.11 -3.14 0.86
C VAL A 9 -8.44 -2.75 0.23
N LYS A 10 -9.37 -2.25 1.04
CA LYS A 10 -10.72 -1.88 0.57
C LYS A 10 -10.89 -0.37 0.55
N THR A 11 -11.46 0.13 -0.54
CA THR A 11 -11.89 1.53 -0.62
C THR A 11 -13.20 1.72 0.15
N PRO A 12 -13.55 2.98 0.50
CA PRO A 12 -14.80 3.28 1.19
C PRO A 12 -16.01 2.99 0.31
N THR A 13 -15.82 2.97 -1.02
CA THR A 13 -16.82 2.62 -2.01
C THR A 13 -17.00 1.10 -2.18
N GLY A 14 -16.25 0.28 -1.45
CA GLY A 14 -16.36 -1.18 -1.44
C GLY A 14 -15.52 -1.91 -2.50
N SER A 15 -14.68 -1.19 -3.25
CA SER A 15 -13.73 -1.82 -4.18
C SER A 15 -12.53 -2.39 -3.43
N SER A 16 -11.99 -3.52 -3.88
CA SER A 16 -10.79 -4.12 -3.28
C SER A 16 -9.61 -3.98 -4.25
N TYR A 17 -8.46 -3.58 -3.72
CA TYR A 17 -7.21 -3.43 -4.46
C TYR A 17 -6.12 -4.26 -3.81
N TYR A 18 -5.38 -5.01 -4.62
CA TYR A 18 -4.16 -5.66 -4.15
C TYR A 18 -3.12 -4.62 -3.80
N TYR A 19 -2.46 -4.80 -2.65
CA TYR A 19 -1.29 -4.01 -2.30
C TYR A 19 -0.05 -4.89 -2.25
N TYR A 20 1.05 -4.27 -2.66
CA TYR A 20 2.37 -4.86 -2.73
C TYR A 20 3.31 -4.03 -1.88
N TRP A 21 4.27 -4.69 -1.25
CA TRP A 21 5.35 -4.02 -0.55
C TRP A 21 6.67 -4.59 -1.03
N ASP A 22 7.59 -3.69 -1.34
CA ASP A 22 8.94 -4.02 -1.70
C ASP A 22 9.82 -3.88 -0.46
N GLU A 23 10.28 -5.03 0.06
CA GLU A 23 11.02 -5.13 1.32
C GLU A 23 12.42 -4.48 1.20
N ASP A 24 12.98 -4.45 -0.02
CA ASP A 24 14.30 -3.89 -0.32
C ASP A 24 14.30 -2.35 -0.35
N THR A 25 13.31 -1.74 -1.02
CA THR A 25 13.19 -0.28 -1.17
C THR A 25 12.28 0.37 -0.12
N GLY A 26 11.49 -0.44 0.58
CA GLY A 26 10.42 -0.01 1.47
C GLY A 26 9.17 0.45 0.72
N GLU A 27 9.11 0.37 -0.61
CA GLU A 27 8.06 1.03 -1.37
C GLU A 27 6.74 0.23 -1.39
N VAL A 28 5.64 0.91 -1.11
CA VAL A 28 4.29 0.34 -1.03
C VAL A 28 3.51 0.75 -2.26
N TYR A 29 2.91 -0.23 -2.92
CA TYR A 29 2.09 -0.05 -4.10
C TYR A 29 0.67 -0.55 -3.84
N VAL A 30 -0.33 0.22 -4.25
CA VAL A 30 -1.74 -0.20 -4.29
C VAL A 30 -2.17 -0.24 -5.74
N GLY A 31 -2.49 -1.44 -6.24
CA GLY A 31 -2.68 -1.66 -7.67
C GLY A 31 -1.42 -1.32 -8.46
N SER A 32 -1.48 -0.24 -9.25
CA SER A 32 -0.34 0.26 -10.05
C SER A 32 0.27 1.55 -9.49
N GLU A 33 -0.24 2.09 -8.38
CA GLU A 33 0.20 3.38 -7.82
C GLU A 33 1.01 3.21 -6.54
N SER A 34 2.02 4.05 -6.35
CA SER A 34 2.82 4.09 -5.12
C SER A 34 2.07 4.83 -4.01
N ALA A 35 1.72 4.11 -2.93
CA ALA A 35 1.09 4.62 -1.73
C ALA A 35 2.06 5.31 -0.74
N GLY A 36 3.37 5.03 -0.85
CA GLY A 36 4.43 5.62 -0.04
C GLY A 36 5.53 4.63 0.30
N LYS A 37 6.46 4.99 1.17
CA LYS A 37 7.48 4.08 1.72
C LYS A 37 7.11 3.63 3.13
N ALA A 38 7.34 2.38 3.47
CA ALA A 38 7.15 1.83 4.79
C ALA A 38 8.38 1.04 5.23
N SER A 39 8.66 1.08 6.52
CA SER A 39 9.79 0.38 7.13
C SER A 39 9.42 -0.99 7.68
N SER A 40 8.14 -1.37 7.59
CA SER A 40 7.60 -2.61 8.16
C SER A 40 6.29 -3.02 7.49
N SER A 41 5.97 -4.30 7.53
CA SER A 41 4.73 -4.87 6.97
C SER A 41 3.45 -4.22 7.50
N ASP A 42 3.41 -3.89 8.80
CA ASP A 42 2.27 -3.20 9.44
C ASP A 42 2.09 -1.79 8.88
N GLU A 43 3.21 -1.06 8.78
CA GLU A 43 3.23 0.30 8.25
C GLU A 43 2.87 0.30 6.75
N ALA A 44 3.30 -0.71 6.00
CA ALA A 44 2.95 -0.90 4.61
C ALA A 44 1.44 -1.11 4.43
N TRP A 45 0.82 -1.96 5.26
CA TRP A 45 -0.63 -2.12 5.26
C TRP A 45 -1.35 -0.83 5.62
N ARG A 46 -0.91 -0.11 6.66
CA ARG A 46 -1.55 1.15 7.05
C ARG A 46 -1.45 2.21 5.93
N LYS A 47 -0.29 2.31 5.26
CA LYS A 47 -0.07 3.20 4.09
C LYS A 47 -0.91 2.81 2.89
N ALA A 48 -0.97 1.52 2.56
CA ALA A 48 -1.84 1.01 1.52
C ALA A 48 -3.32 1.28 1.83
N ASN A 49 -3.76 1.05 3.06
CA ASN A 49 -5.15 1.24 3.49
C ASN A 49 -5.53 2.72 3.53
N TYR A 50 -4.64 3.58 4.02
CA TYR A 50 -4.84 5.03 3.98
C TYR A 50 -4.97 5.53 2.54
N TYR A 51 -4.08 5.08 1.65
CA TYR A 51 -4.13 5.44 0.24
C TYR A 51 -5.41 4.94 -0.43
N ALA A 52 -5.81 3.69 -0.20
CA ALA A 52 -7.07 3.15 -0.76
C ALA A 52 -8.32 3.87 -0.23
N THR A 53 -8.27 4.38 1.01
CA THR A 53 -9.42 5.07 1.62
C THR A 53 -9.50 6.56 1.27
N THR A 54 -8.36 7.22 1.11
CA THR A 54 -8.29 8.68 0.92
C THR A 54 -7.90 9.10 -0.49
N LEU A 55 -7.35 8.17 -1.30
CA LEU A 55 -6.65 8.45 -2.56
C LEU A 55 -5.49 9.44 -2.39
N GLN A 56 -4.97 9.59 -1.17
CA GLN A 56 -3.85 10.44 -0.84
C GLN A 56 -2.65 9.60 -0.39
N LYS A 57 -1.46 9.99 -0.86
CA LYS A 57 -0.21 9.42 -0.35
C LYS A 57 -0.05 9.89 1.08
N TRP A 58 0.24 8.96 1.99
CA TRP A 58 0.52 9.33 3.37
C TRP A 58 1.80 10.17 3.38
N LYS A 59 1.67 11.44 3.75
CA LYS A 59 2.81 12.31 4.02
C LYS A 59 3.29 12.00 5.44
N ASP A 60 4.49 11.46 5.51
CA ASP A 60 5.28 11.40 6.75
C ASP A 60 5.71 12.81 7.16
#